data_AF-A0A1A8TR33-F1
#
_entry.id   AF-A0A1A8TR33-F1
#
_cell.length_a   1.000
_cell.length_b   1.000
_cell.length_c   1.000
_cell.angle_alpha   90.00
_cell.angle_beta   90.00
_cell.angle_gamma   90.00
#
_symmetry.space_group_name_H-M   'P 1'
#
loop_
_entity.id
_entity.type
_entity.pdbx_description
1 polymer ?
#
loop_
_entity_poly.entity_id
_entity_poly.type
_entity_poly.pdbx_seq_one_letter_code
_entity_poly.pdbx_strand_id
1 'polypeptide(L)'
;MSTESEKPWRQPLQVESPNPQPLKDWLNLVNEPALTEGMPIVDAHHHLWDRAGFRYLLEEYADDIGESGHNVVASVFVQCRSMYRADGPTSEQPIGEVEFVRGIAAQARSGCYGTTRVAAAIVGGGGLVTRPRRCSRIGCHDGSGW
;
A
#
# COMPACT_ATOMS: atom_id res chain seq x y z
N MET A 1 -6.91 1.65 37.10
CA MET A 1 -6.26 1.93 35.81
C MET A 1 -6.40 0.67 34.98
N SER A 2 -7.45 0.60 34.16
CA SER A 2 -7.82 -0.56 33.36
C SER A 2 -6.78 -0.77 32.27
N THR A 3 -6.16 -1.95 32.27
CA THR A 3 -5.19 -2.38 31.26
C THR A 3 -5.91 -2.54 29.92
N GLU A 4 -5.37 -1.89 28.90
CA GLU A 4 -5.86 -2.00 27.53
C GLU A 4 -5.56 -3.42 26.99
N SER A 5 -6.59 -4.28 26.88
CA SER A 5 -6.90 -5.11 25.69
C SER A 5 -7.83 -6.30 26.01
N GLU A 6 -9.13 -6.12 25.80
CA GLU A 6 -10.17 -7.15 25.94
C GLU A 6 -10.82 -7.49 24.57
N LYS A 7 -10.02 -7.51 23.50
CA LYS A 7 -10.52 -7.72 22.13
C LYS A 7 -9.79 -8.88 21.44
N PRO A 8 -10.24 -10.15 21.61
CA PRO A 8 -9.55 -11.32 21.08
C PRO A 8 -9.45 -11.35 19.55
N TRP A 9 -10.28 -10.58 18.84
CA TRP A 9 -10.24 -10.43 17.38
C TRP A 9 -9.28 -9.34 16.88
N ARG A 10 -8.62 -8.57 17.76
CA ARG A 10 -7.59 -7.58 17.38
C ARG A 10 -6.27 -7.94 18.05
N GLN A 11 -5.34 -8.44 17.24
CA GLN A 11 -3.96 -8.59 17.68
C GLN A 11 -3.15 -7.36 17.30
N PRO A 12 -2.21 -6.92 18.16
CA PRO A 12 -1.29 -5.86 17.81
C PRO A 12 -0.43 -6.32 16.62
N LEU A 13 -0.15 -5.39 15.71
CA LEU A 13 0.74 -5.66 14.60
C LEU A 13 2.16 -5.89 15.13
N GLN A 14 2.77 -7.00 14.73
CA GLN A 14 4.10 -7.40 15.18
C GLN A 14 5.22 -6.91 14.26
N VAL A 15 4.87 -6.34 13.10
CA VAL A 15 5.86 -5.86 12.14
C VAL A 15 6.42 -4.53 12.65
N GLU A 16 7.70 -4.54 13.02
CA GLU A 16 8.43 -3.34 13.38
C GLU A 16 8.80 -2.52 12.14
N SER A 17 8.93 -1.21 12.32
CA SER A 17 9.50 -0.34 11.29
C SER A 17 11.03 -0.42 11.35
N PRO A 18 11.73 -0.61 10.21
CA PRO A 18 13.19 -0.50 10.18
C PRO A 18 13.66 0.95 10.38
N ASN A 19 12.75 1.92 10.24
CA ASN A 19 13.04 3.35 10.33
C ASN A 19 12.35 3.95 11.58
N PRO A 20 12.99 4.93 12.24
CA PRO A 20 12.33 5.69 13.30
C PRO A 20 11.13 6.45 12.75
N GLN A 21 10.20 6.82 13.64
CA GLN A 21 9.09 7.68 13.25
C GLN A 21 9.60 9.09 12.90
N PRO A 22 8.98 9.78 11.93
CA PRO A 22 9.28 11.18 11.66
C PRO A 22 9.08 12.04 12.91
N LEU A 23 10.02 12.95 13.16
CA LEU A 23 9.90 13.92 14.26
C LEU A 23 8.94 15.04 13.82
N LYS A 24 7.75 15.09 14.42
CA LYS A 24 6.71 16.08 14.08
C LYS A 24 7.20 17.52 14.21
N ASP A 25 7.93 17.83 15.29
CA ASP A 25 8.46 19.17 15.51
C ASP A 25 9.45 19.60 14.41
N TRP A 26 10.18 18.64 13.83
CA TRP A 26 11.08 18.90 12.71
C TRP A 26 10.32 19.16 11.40
N LEU A 27 9.28 18.36 11.10
CA LEU A 27 8.43 18.54 9.92
C LEU A 27 7.72 19.91 9.92
N ASN A 28 7.37 20.41 11.09
CA ASN A 28 6.67 21.69 11.25
C ASN A 28 7.57 22.93 11.25
N LEU A 29 8.90 22.77 11.06
CA LEU A 29 9.82 23.91 11.05
C LEU A 29 9.58 24.84 9.86
N VAL A 30 9.16 24.31 8.71
CA VAL A 30 8.98 25.07 7.48
C VAL A 30 7.73 24.57 6.76
N ASN A 31 6.87 25.49 6.36
CA ASN A 31 5.78 25.25 5.43
C ASN A 31 5.99 26.13 4.20
N GLU A 32 6.17 25.51 3.03
CA GLU A 32 6.40 26.22 1.78
C GLU A 32 5.13 26.15 0.91
N PRO A 33 4.68 27.28 0.33
CA PRO A 33 3.55 27.26 -0.58
C PRO A 33 3.90 26.56 -1.89
N ALA A 34 2.93 25.84 -2.46
CA ALA A 34 3.08 25.23 -3.77
C ALA A 34 3.25 26.29 -4.86
N LEU A 35 4.38 26.29 -5.57
CA LEU A 35 4.68 27.30 -6.60
C LEU A 35 3.81 27.17 -7.86
N THR A 36 3.32 25.96 -8.14
CA THR A 36 2.52 25.63 -9.33
C THR A 36 1.29 24.85 -8.92
N GLU A 37 0.44 25.46 -8.10
CA GLU A 37 -0.73 24.83 -7.46
C GLU A 37 -1.59 24.02 -8.45
N GLY A 38 -1.84 24.56 -9.65
CA GLY A 38 -2.67 23.89 -10.66
C GLY A 38 -1.97 22.78 -11.48
N MET A 39 -0.64 22.66 -11.39
CA MET A 39 0.10 21.70 -12.22
C MET A 39 -0.20 20.27 -11.75
N PRO A 40 -0.74 19.39 -12.63
CA PRO A 40 -1.05 18.03 -12.24
C PRO A 40 0.24 17.25 -11.96
N ILE A 41 0.33 16.67 -10.77
CA ILE A 41 1.49 15.91 -10.29
C ILE A 41 1.07 14.45 -10.08
N VAL A 42 1.99 13.54 -10.39
CA VAL A 42 1.91 12.15 -9.92
C VAL A 42 2.94 11.98 -8.82
N ASP A 43 2.49 11.64 -7.62
CA ASP A 43 3.40 11.16 -6.58
C ASP A 43 3.93 9.79 -7.00
N ALA A 44 5.17 9.78 -7.48
CA ALA A 44 5.78 8.62 -8.10
C ALA A 44 6.21 7.54 -7.08
N HIS A 45 6.20 7.84 -5.78
CA HIS A 45 6.65 6.89 -4.77
C HIS A 45 6.12 7.27 -3.40
N HIS A 46 5.17 6.47 -2.90
CA HIS A 46 4.83 6.45 -1.49
C HIS A 46 4.68 5.01 -1.00
N HIS A 47 4.58 4.89 0.32
CA HIS A 47 4.30 3.65 1.00
C HIS A 47 3.04 3.82 1.84
N LEU A 48 2.33 2.73 2.05
CA LEU A 48 1.21 2.64 2.98
C LEU A 48 1.51 1.46 3.91
N TRP A 49 1.51 1.70 5.21
CA TRP A 49 1.82 0.67 6.19
C TRP A 49 0.99 0.81 7.45
N ASP A 50 0.69 -0.34 8.03
CA ASP A 50 0.27 -0.45 9.42
C ASP A 50 1.33 -1.27 10.15
N ARG A 51 1.97 -0.67 11.17
CA ARG A 51 3.09 -1.26 11.94
C ARG A 51 2.93 -0.93 13.40
N ALA A 52 3.65 -1.66 14.26
CA ALA A 52 3.64 -1.43 15.71
C ALA A 52 3.97 0.04 16.04
N GLY A 53 2.96 0.80 16.47
CA GLY A 53 3.09 2.21 16.83
C GLY A 53 3.32 3.19 15.67
N PHE A 54 3.48 2.73 14.43
CA PHE A 54 3.77 3.57 13.26
C PHE A 54 2.83 3.22 12.11
N ARG A 55 1.70 3.91 12.05
CA ARG A 55 0.70 3.79 10.99
C ARG A 55 0.82 4.95 10.01
N TYR A 56 0.67 4.65 8.73
CA TYR A 56 0.53 5.62 7.65
C TYR A 56 -0.29 4.97 6.53
N LEU A 57 -1.61 5.18 6.54
CA LEU A 57 -2.56 4.61 5.60
C LEU A 57 -3.31 5.73 4.85
N LEU A 58 -4.52 5.44 4.37
CA LEU A 58 -5.24 6.33 3.47
C LEU A 58 -5.56 7.68 4.11
N GLU A 59 -5.97 7.68 5.38
CA GLU A 59 -6.28 8.91 6.11
C GLU A 59 -5.05 9.83 6.19
N GLU A 60 -3.91 9.32 6.68
CA GLU A 60 -2.71 10.14 6.81
C GLU A 60 -2.18 10.61 5.45
N TYR A 61 -2.24 9.76 4.42
CA TYR A 61 -1.85 10.16 3.06
C TYR A 61 -2.78 11.24 2.48
N ALA A 62 -4.09 11.13 2.71
CA ALA A 62 -5.06 12.10 2.22
C ALA A 62 -4.89 13.46 2.92
N ASP A 63 -4.62 13.46 4.23
CA ASP A 63 -4.32 14.67 4.99
C ASP A 63 -3.05 15.35 4.45
N ASP A 64 -1.95 14.61 4.27
CA ASP A 64 -0.69 15.15 3.71
C ASP A 64 -0.91 15.77 2.32
N ILE A 65 -1.63 15.09 1.43
CA ILE A 65 -1.90 15.63 0.09
C ILE A 65 -2.82 16.85 0.16
N GLY A 66 -3.88 16.80 0.96
CA GLY A 66 -4.85 17.88 1.12
C GLY A 66 -4.23 19.16 1.71
N GLU A 67 -3.29 19.02 2.62
CA GLU A 67 -2.58 20.13 3.27
C GLU A 67 -1.39 20.66 2.45
N SER A 68 -0.90 19.87 1.48
CA SER A 68 0.30 20.23 0.69
C SER A 68 0.14 21.43 -0.25
N GLY A 69 -1.09 21.77 -0.64
CA GLY A 69 -1.36 22.78 -1.68
C GLY A 69 -1.01 22.34 -3.11
N HIS A 70 -0.50 21.11 -3.31
CA HIS A 70 -0.18 20.58 -4.63
C HIS A 70 -1.38 19.87 -5.28
N ASN A 71 -1.57 20.04 -6.59
CA ASN A 71 -2.53 19.26 -7.38
C ASN A 71 -1.99 17.86 -7.71
N VAL A 72 -1.91 16.99 -6.70
CA VAL A 72 -1.54 15.57 -6.89
C VAL A 72 -2.75 14.80 -7.39
N VAL A 73 -2.72 14.36 -8.65
CA VAL A 73 -3.89 13.73 -9.30
C VAL A 73 -3.89 12.21 -9.19
N ALA A 74 -2.72 11.62 -8.94
CA ALA A 74 -2.54 10.18 -8.79
C ALA A 74 -1.25 9.87 -8.02
N SER A 75 -1.14 8.65 -7.52
CA SER A 75 0.08 8.19 -6.87
C SER A 75 0.45 6.75 -7.20
N VAL A 76 1.72 6.40 -6.99
CA VAL A 76 2.28 5.06 -7.16
C VAL A 76 2.69 4.52 -5.80
N PHE A 77 2.06 3.44 -5.39
CA PHE A 77 2.47 2.71 -4.19
C PHE A 77 3.66 1.81 -4.51
N VAL A 78 4.64 1.78 -3.60
CA VAL A 78 5.78 0.85 -3.66
C VAL A 78 5.75 -0.06 -2.45
N GLN A 79 5.91 -1.37 -2.68
CA GLN A 79 5.87 -2.39 -1.63
C GLN A 79 6.80 -2.08 -0.47
N CYS A 80 6.31 -2.28 0.76
CA CYS A 80 7.02 -1.95 2.00
C CYS A 80 6.90 -3.03 3.09
N ARG A 81 6.40 -4.22 2.74
CA ARG A 81 6.19 -5.39 3.62
C ARG A 81 5.04 -5.23 4.62
N SER A 82 4.01 -4.45 4.28
CA SER A 82 2.79 -4.35 5.08
C SER A 82 1.75 -5.38 4.62
N MET A 83 1.00 -5.95 5.55
CA MET A 83 -0.15 -6.82 5.26
C MET A 83 0.16 -8.00 4.33
N TYR A 84 1.34 -8.62 4.51
CA TYR A 84 1.66 -9.90 3.86
C TYR A 84 0.64 -10.97 4.26
N ARG A 85 0.37 -11.91 3.35
CA ARG A 85 -0.51 -13.04 3.69
C ARG A 85 0.06 -13.80 4.88
N ALA A 86 -0.81 -14.12 5.83
CA ALA A 86 -0.44 -14.87 7.02
C ALA A 86 -0.18 -16.36 6.70
N ASP A 87 -0.76 -16.85 5.61
CA ASP A 87 -0.69 -18.23 5.16
C ASP A 87 -0.20 -18.34 3.70
N GLY A 88 0.06 -19.60 3.29
CA GLY A 88 0.54 -19.92 1.95
C GLY A 88 2.07 -19.88 1.78
N PRO A 89 2.57 -20.11 0.56
CA PRO A 89 4.00 -20.13 0.27
C PRO A 89 4.66 -18.77 0.55
N THR A 90 5.88 -18.77 1.11
CA THR A 90 6.63 -17.54 1.39
C THR A 90 6.79 -16.65 0.17
N SER A 91 6.94 -17.23 -1.03
CA SER A 91 7.04 -16.50 -2.29
C SER A 91 5.75 -15.76 -2.69
N GLU A 92 4.61 -16.14 -2.12
CA GLU A 92 3.29 -15.57 -2.38
C GLU A 92 2.81 -14.62 -1.28
N GLN A 93 3.49 -14.56 -0.13
CA GLN A 93 3.16 -13.62 0.95
C GLN A 93 3.08 -12.15 0.49
N PRO A 94 3.98 -11.64 -0.38
CA PRO A 94 3.89 -10.30 -0.97
C PRO A 94 2.58 -9.97 -1.69
N ILE A 95 1.86 -10.98 -2.18
CA ILE A 95 0.60 -10.78 -2.89
C ILE A 95 -0.46 -10.17 -1.96
N GLY A 96 -0.43 -10.51 -0.67
CA GLY A 96 -1.34 -9.95 0.33
C GLY A 96 -1.25 -8.43 0.44
N GLU A 97 -0.04 -7.87 0.31
CA GLU A 97 0.17 -6.42 0.30
C GLU A 97 -0.47 -5.77 -0.93
N VAL A 98 -0.36 -6.41 -2.10
CA VAL A 98 -1.01 -5.93 -3.33
C VAL A 98 -2.53 -5.94 -3.18
N GLU A 99 -3.10 -6.98 -2.59
CA GLU A 99 -4.53 -7.10 -2.30
C GLU A 99 -5.01 -6.02 -1.33
N PHE A 100 -4.25 -5.81 -0.25
CA PHE A 100 -4.49 -4.77 0.74
C PHE A 100 -4.50 -3.37 0.12
N VAL A 101 -3.46 -3.02 -0.65
CA VAL A 101 -3.34 -1.71 -1.30
C VAL A 101 -4.41 -1.50 -2.36
N ARG A 102 -4.82 -2.55 -3.07
CA ARG A 102 -5.98 -2.48 -3.98
C ARG A 102 -7.27 -2.11 -3.24
N GLY A 103 -7.44 -2.60 -2.01
CA GLY A 103 -8.54 -2.21 -1.12
C GLY A 103 -8.49 -0.72 -0.77
N ILE A 104 -7.31 -0.21 -0.39
CA ILE A 104 -7.12 1.22 -0.13
C ILE A 104 -7.41 2.06 -1.38
N ALA A 105 -6.89 1.66 -2.54
CA ALA A 105 -7.16 2.34 -3.80
C ALA A 105 -8.67 2.37 -4.13
N ALA A 106 -9.43 1.33 -3.74
CA ALA A 106 -10.88 1.33 -3.87
C ALA A 106 -11.57 2.30 -2.90
N GLN A 107 -11.10 2.38 -1.65
CA GLN A 107 -11.59 3.36 -0.67
C GLN A 107 -11.35 4.79 -1.15
N ALA A 108 -10.15 5.10 -1.68
CA ALA A 108 -9.83 6.41 -2.23
C ALA A 108 -10.77 6.79 -3.38
N ARG A 109 -11.08 5.85 -4.28
CA ARG A 109 -12.02 6.05 -5.39
C ARG A 109 -13.48 6.28 -4.98
N SER A 110 -13.82 6.12 -3.70
CA SER A 110 -15.15 6.51 -3.20
C SER A 110 -15.37 8.02 -3.26
N GLY A 111 -14.30 8.81 -3.32
CA GLY A 111 -14.34 10.28 -3.28
C GLY A 111 -14.40 10.86 -1.86
N CYS A 112 -14.41 10.02 -0.81
CA CYS A 112 -14.43 10.47 0.58
C CYS A 112 -13.06 10.96 1.09
N TYR A 113 -11.98 10.77 0.32
CA TYR A 113 -10.58 11.03 0.72
C TYR A 113 -9.87 11.97 -0.26
N GLY A 114 -10.62 12.95 -0.79
CA GLY A 114 -10.14 13.86 -1.82
C GLY A 114 -10.25 13.30 -3.24
N THR A 115 -9.64 14.01 -4.18
CA THR A 115 -9.74 13.73 -5.63
C THR A 115 -8.59 12.88 -6.16
N THR A 116 -7.54 12.69 -5.38
CA THR A 116 -6.34 11.93 -5.77
C THR A 116 -6.66 10.48 -6.02
N ARG A 117 -6.23 9.94 -7.17
CA ARG A 117 -6.26 8.50 -7.42
C ARG A 117 -5.10 7.82 -6.68
N VAL A 118 -5.31 7.55 -5.39
CA VAL A 118 -4.30 6.90 -4.53
C VAL A 118 -3.98 5.49 -5.03
N ALA A 119 -2.68 5.17 -5.12
CA ALA A 119 -2.16 3.90 -5.61
C ALA A 119 -2.76 3.50 -6.98
N ALA A 120 -2.78 4.46 -7.91
CA ALA A 120 -3.17 4.24 -9.30
C ALA A 120 -2.26 3.21 -10.01
N ALA A 121 -1.02 3.07 -9.53
CA ALA A 121 -0.13 1.95 -9.84
C ALA A 121 0.49 1.38 -8.57
N ILE A 122 0.90 0.11 -8.64
CA ILE A 122 1.50 -0.65 -7.54
C ILE A 122 2.78 -1.30 -8.06
N VAL A 123 3.90 -0.97 -7.44
CA VAL A 123 5.19 -1.65 -7.63
C VAL A 123 5.35 -2.69 -6.53
N GLY A 124 5.05 -3.95 -6.86
CA GLY A 124 5.21 -5.10 -5.97
C GLY A 124 6.37 -6.00 -6.38
N GLY A 125 7.07 -6.53 -5.39
CA GLY A 125 8.06 -7.60 -5.52
C GLY A 125 7.39 -8.96 -5.31
N GLY A 126 7.14 -9.68 -6.39
CA GLY A 126 6.90 -11.12 -6.37
C GLY A 126 8.19 -11.85 -6.73
N GLY A 127 8.53 -12.92 -6.01
CA GLY A 127 9.65 -13.75 -6.43
C GLY A 127 9.46 -14.22 -7.87
N LEU A 128 10.35 -13.85 -8.79
CA LEU A 128 10.34 -14.29 -10.19
C LEU A 128 10.55 -15.81 -10.35
N VAL A 129 10.77 -16.53 -9.25
CA VAL A 129 10.91 -17.99 -9.19
C VAL A 129 9.56 -18.64 -8.92
N THR A 130 8.55 -18.34 -9.75
CA THR A 130 7.46 -19.30 -9.90
C THR A 130 7.98 -20.41 -10.80
N ARG A 131 8.37 -21.56 -10.23
CA ARG A 131 8.53 -22.77 -11.03
C ARG A 131 7.25 -22.94 -11.84
N PRO A 132 7.32 -23.19 -13.16
CA PRO A 132 6.12 -23.34 -13.97
C PRO A 132 5.24 -24.40 -13.30
N ARG A 133 3.97 -24.06 -13.07
CA ARG A 133 2.96 -25.04 -12.64
C ARG A 133 3.02 -26.17 -13.66
N ARG A 134 3.63 -27.29 -13.29
CA ARG A 134 3.71 -28.47 -14.15
C ARG A 134 2.28 -28.95 -14.31
N CYS A 135 1.69 -28.68 -15.48
CA CYS A 135 0.38 -29.19 -15.83
C CYS A 135 0.48 -30.71 -15.87
N SER A 136 0.10 -31.39 -14.78
CA SER A 136 -0.18 -32.82 -14.81
C SER A 136 -1.57 -33.02 -15.40
N ARG A 137 -1.73 -32.71 -16.68
CA ARG A 137 -2.90 -33.13 -17.45
C ARG A 137 -2.43 -34.14 -18.48
N ILE A 138 -2.55 -35.41 -18.10
CA ILE A 138 -2.64 -36.51 -19.06
C ILE A 138 -3.87 -36.17 -19.93
N GLY A 139 -3.66 -36.01 -21.23
CA GLY A 139 -4.73 -35.78 -22.20
C GLY A 139 -4.71 -34.41 -22.88
N CYS A 140 -3.62 -34.07 -23.57
CA CYS A 140 -3.72 -33.21 -24.75
C CYS A 140 -3.73 -34.15 -25.95
N HIS A 141 -4.93 -34.45 -26.46
CA HIS A 141 -5.07 -34.99 -27.81
C HIS A 141 -4.89 -33.85 -28.79
N ASP A 142 -3.90 -34.03 -29.64
CA ASP A 142 -3.72 -33.44 -30.95
C ASP A 142 -4.87 -33.84 -31.89
N GLY A 143 -5.33 -32.90 -32.73
CA GLY A 143 -6.19 -33.24 -33.85
C GLY A 143 -7.03 -32.08 -34.39
N SER A 144 -6.53 -31.47 -35.47
CA SER A 144 -7.26 -30.94 -36.65
C SER A 144 -8.45 -29.99 -36.45
N GLY A 145 -8.58 -28.86 -37.14
CA GLY A 145 -7.90 -28.35 -38.33
C GLY A 145 -8.59 -27.06 -38.78
N TRP A 146 -7.88 -26.32 -39.64
CA TRP A 146 -8.27 -25.13 -40.42
C TRP A 146 -9.08 -24.04 -39.71
#